data_AF-A0A932QZ17-F1
#
_entry.id   AF-A0A932QZ17-F1
#
_cell.length_a   1.000
_cell.length_b   1.000
_cell.length_c   1.000
_cell.angle_alpha   90.00
_cell.angle_beta   90.00
_cell.angle_gamma   90.00
#
_symmetry.space_group_name_H-M   'P 1'
#
loop_
_entity.id
_entity.type
_entity.pdbx_description
1 polymer ?
#
loop_
_entity_poly.entity_id
_entity_poly.type
_entity_poly.pdbx_seq_one_letter_code
_entity_poly.pdbx_strand_id
1 'polypeptide(L)' 'METGAKKVNGGYHSVGAFFEKISELPRIITISSIKMGSATRDHDRFAIETSFLATTFSVIQKTEASSTPSG' A
#
# COMPACT_ATOMS: atom_id res chain seq x y z
N MET A 1 11.49 -6.12 -3.00
CA MET A 1 10.40 -5.19 -3.35
C MET A 1 9.16 -6.04 -3.54
N GLU A 2 8.13 -5.84 -2.72
CA GLU A 2 6.87 -6.57 -2.83
C GLU A 2 5.80 -5.61 -3.34
N THR A 3 5.15 -5.97 -4.44
CA THR A 3 4.07 -5.20 -5.05
C THR A 3 2.81 -6.03 -5.05
N GLY A 4 1.72 -5.51 -4.47
CA GLY A 4 0.42 -6.18 -4.44
C GLY A 4 -0.70 -5.30 -4.97
N ALA A 5 -1.53 -5.86 -5.86
CA ALA A 5 -2.81 -5.26 -6.22
C ALA A 5 -3.80 -5.44 -5.08
N LYS A 6 -4.39 -4.34 -4.62
CA LYS A 6 -5.34 -4.31 -3.51
C LYS A 6 -6.62 -3.61 -3.96
N LYS A 7 -7.72 -3.98 -3.31
CA LYS A 7 -9.05 -3.39 -3.49
C LYS A 7 -9.67 -3.10 -2.14
N VAL A 8 -10.31 -1.94 -2.04
CA VAL A 8 -11.10 -1.53 -0.88
C VAL A 8 -12.44 -1.01 -1.37
N ASN A 9 -13.48 -1.20 -0.57
CA ASN A 9 -14.80 -0.64 -0.84
C ASN A 9 -15.21 0.23 0.35
N GLY A 10 -15.65 1.45 0.09
CA GLY A 10 -16.06 2.39 1.11
C GLY A 10 -16.49 3.73 0.52
N GLY A 11 -17.07 4.60 1.35
CA GLY A 11 -17.38 5.96 0.91
C GLY A 11 -16.10 6.74 0.56
N TYR A 12 -16.23 7.76 -0.29
CA TYR A 12 -15.10 8.58 -0.74
C TYR A 12 -14.24 9.10 0.42
N HIS A 13 -14.89 9.63 1.46
CA HIS A 13 -14.20 10.12 2.65
C HIS A 13 -13.45 9.02 3.41
N SER A 14 -14.07 7.85 3.58
CA SER A 14 -13.44 6.71 4.26
C SER A 14 -12.23 6.17 3.51
N VAL A 15 -12.27 6.17 2.17
CA VAL A 15 -11.12 5.82 1.32
C VAL A 15 -9.99 6.85 1.47
N GLY A 16 -10.31 8.14 1.58
CA GLY A 16 -9.32 9.18 1.89
C GLY A 16 -8.62 8.96 3.23
N ALA A 17 -9.40 8.76 4.29
CA ALA A 17 -8.88 8.45 5.63
C ALA A 17 -8.06 7.15 5.67
N PHE A 18 -8.36 6.19 4.80
CA PHE A 18 -7.56 4.97 4.65
C PHE A 18 -6.16 5.28 4.09
N PHE A 19 -6.05 6.11 3.06
CA PHE A 19 -4.74 6.49 2.51
C PHE A 19 -3.94 7.39 3.45
N GLU A 20 -4.61 8.24 4.22
CA GLU A 20 -3.98 9.03 5.30
C GLU A 20 -3.28 8.10 6.32
N LYS A 21 -3.98 7.07 6.82
CA LYS A 21 -3.39 6.08 7.74
C LYS A 21 -2.22 5.31 7.12
N ILE A 22 -2.24 5.06 5.81
CA ILE A 22 -1.10 4.44 5.11
C ILE A 22 0.10 5.38 5.11
N SER A 23 -0.13 6.68 4.90
CA SER A 23 0.94 7.70 4.88
C SER A 23 1.62 7.92 6.24
N GLU A 24 0.91 7.62 7.34
CA GLU A 24 1.44 7.70 8.70
C GLU A 24 2.32 6.50 9.10
N LEU A 25 2.38 5.43 8.29
CA LEU A 25 3.17 4.26 8.62
C LEU A 25 4.67 4.60 8.58
N PRO A 26 5.47 4.13 9.57
CA PRO A 26 6.91 4.45 9.66
C PRO A 26 7.75 3.58 8.69
N ARG A 27 7.34 3.50 7.42
CA ARG A 27 8.00 2.74 6.36
C ARG A 27 7.68 3.33 4.98
N ILE A 28 8.53 3.05 4.00
CA ILE A 28 8.34 3.52 2.64
C ILE A 28 7.31 2.64 1.93
N ILE A 29 6.18 3.25 1.56
CA ILE A 29 5.11 2.62 0.78
C ILE A 29 4.81 3.51 -0.42
N THR A 30 4.93 2.96 -1.62
CA THR A 30 4.49 3.63 -2.84
C THR A 30 3.11 3.12 -3.22
N ILE A 31 2.15 4.02 -3.31
CA ILE A 31 0.81 3.74 -3.82
C ILE A 31 0.72 4.27 -5.24
N SER A 32 0.32 3.43 -6.20
CA SER A 32 0.19 3.81 -7.60
C SER A 32 -1.05 3.22 -8.26
N SER A 33 -1.36 3.71 -9.47
CA SER A 33 -2.47 3.21 -10.29
C SER A 33 -3.82 3.19 -9.57
N ILE A 34 -4.09 4.22 -8.76
CA ILE A 34 -5.36 4.35 -8.05
C ILE A 34 -6.47 4.53 -9.07
N LYS A 35 -7.46 3.64 -9.03
CA LYS A 35 -8.71 3.75 -9.80
C LYS A 35 -9.88 3.65 -8.85
N MET A 36 -10.73 4.66 -8.87
CA MET A 36 -11.98 4.72 -8.12
C MET A 36 -13.14 4.60 -9.11
N GLY A 37 -14.07 3.70 -8.87
CA GLY A 37 -15.19 3.46 -9.77
C GLY A 37 -16.22 2.53 -9.18
N SER A 38 -17.14 2.07 -10.03
CA SER A 38 -18.18 1.10 -9.66
C SER A 38 -18.91 1.49 -8.38
N ALA A 39 -19.38 2.75 -8.33
CA ALA A 39 -20.13 3.23 -7.17
C ALA A 39 -21.41 2.41 -7.03
N THR A 40 -21.49 1.60 -5.99
CA THR A 40 -22.67 0.81 -5.65
C THR A 40 -23.42 1.48 -4.53
N ARG A 41 -24.74 1.43 -4.61
CA ARG A 41 -25.60 1.83 -3.50
C ARG A 41 -25.74 0.62 -2.59
N ASP A 42 -25.06 0.66 -1.46
CA ASP A 42 -25.23 -0.32 -0.40
C ASP A 42 -26.23 0.25 0.61
N HIS A 43 -27.47 -0.23 0.52
CA HIS A 43 -28.62 0.27 1.27
C HIS A 43 -28.81 1.80 1.07
N ASP A 44 -28.29 2.58 2.03
CA ASP A 44 -28.45 4.04 2.11
C ASP A 44 -27.12 4.80 1.99
N ARG A 45 -26.03 4.09 1.70
CA ARG A 45 -24.69 4.69 1.54
C ARG A 45 -24.10 4.37 0.18
N PHE A 46 -23.46 5.37 -0.42
CA PHE A 46 -22.67 5.18 -1.64
C PHE A 46 -21.32 4.60 -1.26
N ALA A 47 -21.01 3.43 -1.80
CA ALA A 47 -19.74 2.76 -1.63
C ALA A 47 -19.00 2.79 -2.98
N ILE A 48 -17.73 3.18 -2.97
CA ILE A 48 -16.88 3.30 -4.16
C ILE A 48 -15.84 2.18 -4.10
N GLU A 49 -15.79 1.34 -5.13
CA GLU A 49 -14.70 0.39 -5.28
C GLU A 49 -13.44 1.17 -5.68
N THR A 50 -12.39 1.04 -4.87
CA THR A 50 -11.09 1.63 -5.13
C THR A 50 -10.05 0.53 -5.26
N SER A 51 -9.40 0.46 -6.42
CA SER A 51 -8.28 -0.44 -6.69
C SER A 51 -6.97 0.34 -6.76
N PHE A 52 -5.88 -0.21 -6.24
CA PHE A 52 -4.56 0.41 -6.24
C PHE A 52 -3.45 -0.64 -6.17
N LEU A 53 -2.25 -0.23 -6.54
CA LEU A 53 -1.03 -1.00 -6.35
C LEU A 53 -0.28 -0.45 -5.14
N ALA A 54 0.08 -1.33 -4.20
CA ALA A 54 0.93 -0.99 -3.07
C ALA A 54 2.28 -1.70 -3.21
N THR A 55 3.35 -0.90 -3.23
CA THR A 55 4.72 -1.37 -3.30
C THR A 55 5.42 -1.06 -1.99
N THR A 56 6.03 -2.06 -1.38
CA THR A 56 6.85 -1.91 -0.17
C THR A 56 8.32 -2.17 -0.47
N PHE A 57 9.18 -1.40 0.19
CA PHE A 57 10.63 -1.54 0.11
C PHE A 57 11.17 -2.04 1.45
N SER A 58 11.93 -3.12 1.40
CA SER A 58 12.70 -3.62 2.54
C SER A 58 14.17 -3.44 2.22
N VAL A 59 14.91 -2.85 3.15
CA VAL A 59 16.37 -2.75 3.05
C VAL A 59 16.93 -4.14 3.34
N ILE A 60 17.44 -4.80 2.30
CA ILE A 60 18.28 -5.97 2.48
C ILE A 60 19.64 -5.42 2.92
N GLN A 61 19.96 -5.53 4.22
CA GLN A 61 21.33 -5.31 4.65
C GLN A 61 22.17 -6.37 3.94
N LYS A 62 23.03 -5.95 3.01
CA LYS A 62 24.13 -6.80 2.54
C LYS A 62 24.99 -7.01 3.76
N THR A 63 24.82 -8.14 4.44
CA THR A 63 25.78 -8.57 5.46
C THR A 63 27.09 -8.73 4.70
N GLU A 64 27.99 -7.75 4.84
CA GLU A 64 29.38 -8.00 4.52
C GLU A 64 29.84 -9.03 5.52
N ALA A 65 29.95 -10.27 5.06
CA ALA A 65 30.55 -11.35 5.82
C ALA A 65 32.00 -10.95 6.10
N SER A 66 32.20 -10.32 7.26
CA SER A 66 33.50 -10.09 7.86
C SER A 66 33.99 -11.40 8.48
N SER A 67 34.81 -12.16 7.74
CA SER A 67 35.83 -13.06 8.28
C SER A 67 36.64 -13.63 7.12
N THR A 68 37.96 -13.71 7.03
CA THR A 68 39.16 -13.30 7.77
C THR A 68 40.30 -13.73 6.81
N PRO A 69 41.38 -12.96 6.56
CA PRO A 69 42.45 -13.43 5.68
C PRO A 69 43.20 -14.58 6.37
N SER A 70 43.21 -15.76 5.76
CA SER A 70 44.08 -16.87 6.17
C SER A 70 45.28 -16.88 5.23
N GLY A 71 46.48 -16.83 5.81
CA GLY A 71 47.76 -16.59 5.15
C GLY A 71 48.33 -17.75 4.35
#